data_AF-A0A5C7ZQW3-F1
#
_entry.id   AF-A0A5C7ZQW3-F1
#
_cell.length_a   1.000
_cell.length_b   1.000
_cell.length_c   1.000
_cell.angle_alpha   90.00
_cell.angle_beta   90.00
_cell.angle_gamma   90.00
#
_symmetry.space_group_name_H-M   'P 1'
#
loop_
_entity.id
_entity.type
_entity.pdbx_description
1 polymer ?
#
loop_
_entity_poly.entity_id
_entity_poly.type
_entity_poly.pdbx_seq_one_letter_code
_entity_poly.pdbx_strand_id
1 'polypeptide(L)'
;MTGLPTKLIPIRHPLFADKGFSLVELAVVLVIVGLLASGLMLSLGTQRETATTQEAQRQLENIREAVIGFALANGRLPCPALSTLANTDSNAGRENCTLQHGVVPWATLGLTESDPWGNRLTYYAHSLFTASVPAGALASFTLNTQGNAAIKDAAGAGYDTASALPAVIVSHGARPSGAWLPNGSQIAGASGDEAENANANTTFVAHAPTPTFDDQLIWIVPAILKSRMVAAGKLP
;
A
#
# COMPACT_ATOMS: atom_id res chain seq x y z
N MET A 1 49.75 65.31 68.69
CA MET A 1 49.43 63.91 68.32
C MET A 1 48.02 63.62 68.79
N THR A 2 47.05 63.45 67.88
CA THR A 2 45.86 62.60 68.03
C THR A 2 45.08 62.67 66.73
N GLY A 3 45.10 61.58 65.96
CA GLY A 3 44.42 61.45 64.67
C GLY A 3 42.90 61.32 64.82
N LEU A 4 42.15 61.89 63.87
CA LEU A 4 40.72 61.63 63.70
C LEU A 4 40.51 60.29 62.99
N PRO A 5 39.59 59.43 63.45
CA PRO A 5 39.27 58.17 62.78
C PRO A 5 38.28 58.39 61.62
N THR A 6 38.68 57.93 60.44
CA THR A 6 37.86 57.84 59.22
C THR A 6 36.79 56.76 59.39
N LYS A 7 35.52 57.14 59.36
CA LYS A 7 34.38 56.21 59.47
C LYS A 7 33.95 55.79 58.06
N LEU A 8 34.19 54.52 57.69
CA LEU A 8 33.74 53.93 56.44
C LEU A 8 32.23 53.67 56.48
N ILE A 9 31.51 54.11 55.43
CA ILE A 9 30.07 53.91 55.24
C ILE A 9 29.87 52.63 54.39
N PRO A 10 29.10 51.63 54.83
CA PRO A 10 28.79 50.46 54.00
C PRO A 10 27.63 50.76 53.03
N ILE A 11 27.83 50.43 51.75
CA ILE A 11 26.80 50.47 50.70
C ILE A 11 25.95 49.20 50.81
N ARG A 12 24.62 49.34 50.99
CA ARG A 12 23.67 48.21 50.95
C ARG A 12 23.13 48.04 49.53
N HIS A 13 23.31 46.87 48.93
CA HIS A 13 22.59 46.49 47.71
C HIS A 13 21.17 46.03 48.06
N PRO A 14 20.14 46.46 47.31
CA PRO A 14 18.79 45.92 47.47
C PRO A 14 18.76 44.48 46.94
N LEU A 15 18.45 43.53 47.82
CA LEU A 15 18.13 42.16 47.45
C LEU A 15 16.72 42.17 46.85
N PHE A 16 16.62 41.96 45.53
CA PHE A 16 15.34 41.58 44.94
C PHE A 16 14.95 40.21 45.51
N ALA A 17 13.83 40.16 46.21
CA ALA A 17 13.25 38.91 46.68
C ALA A 17 12.60 38.21 45.50
N ASP A 18 13.28 37.21 44.95
CA ASP A 18 12.70 36.29 43.97
C ASP A 18 11.51 35.58 44.64
N LYS A 19 10.30 35.90 44.19
CA LYS A 19 9.10 35.13 44.54
C LYS A 19 9.19 33.80 43.80
N GLY A 20 9.71 32.77 44.48
CA GLY A 20 9.73 31.40 43.97
C GLY A 20 8.32 30.89 43.69
N PHE A 21 8.17 30.09 42.64
CA PHE A 21 6.90 29.44 42.26
C PHE A 21 6.37 28.58 43.41
N SER A 22 5.05 28.62 43.63
CA SER A 22 4.40 27.74 44.61
C SER A 22 4.46 26.28 44.13
N LEU A 23 4.60 25.34 45.07
CA LEU A 23 4.48 23.91 44.78
C LEU A 23 3.15 23.56 44.09
N VAL A 24 2.09 24.31 44.41
CA VAL A 24 0.77 24.13 43.78
C VAL A 24 0.78 24.60 42.33
N GLU A 25 1.46 25.71 42.02
CA GLU A 25 1.57 26.22 40.64
C GLU A 25 2.35 25.24 39.76
N LEU A 26 3.46 24.68 40.29
CA LEU A 26 4.24 23.66 39.57
C LEU A 26 3.43 22.37 39.38
N ALA A 27 2.66 21.95 40.39
CA ALA A 27 1.78 20.79 40.27
C ALA A 27 0.70 20.97 39.19
N VAL A 28 0.06 22.15 39.15
CA VAL A 28 -0.95 22.46 38.11
C VAL A 28 -0.31 22.51 36.72
N VAL A 29 0.88 23.08 36.57
CA VAL A 29 1.62 23.09 35.29
C VAL A 29 1.93 21.67 34.83
N LEU A 30 2.41 20.79 35.72
CA LEU A 30 2.72 19.41 35.38
C LEU A 30 1.45 18.61 34.99
N VAL A 31 0.31 18.87 35.63
CA VAL A 31 -0.97 18.28 35.23
C VAL A 31 -1.37 18.74 33.83
N ILE A 32 -1.28 20.04 33.54
CA ILE A 32 -1.61 20.58 32.20
C ILE A 32 -0.67 20.01 31.13
N VAL A 33 0.64 19.99 31.39
CA VAL A 33 1.64 19.42 30.47
C VAL A 33 1.41 17.93 30.25
N GLY A 34 1.09 17.17 31.30
CA GLY A 34 0.76 15.75 31.20
C GLY A 34 -0.48 15.49 30.35
N LEU A 35 -1.54 16.29 30.52
CA LEU A 35 -2.76 16.19 29.72
C LEU A 35 -2.49 16.54 28.25
N LEU A 36 -1.73 17.60 27.97
CA LEU A 36 -1.37 17.98 26.60
C LEU A 36 -0.47 16.95 25.92
N ALA A 37 0.51 16.39 26.64
CA ALA A 37 1.38 15.33 26.14
C ALA A 37 0.60 14.05 25.81
N SER A 38 -0.45 13.73 26.61
CA SER A 38 -1.28 12.55 26.38
C SER A 38 -2.13 12.64 25.09
N GLY A 39 -2.65 13.83 24.76
CA GLY A 39 -3.42 14.04 23.53
C GLY A 39 -2.59 13.92 22.25
N LEU A 40 -1.32 14.32 22.30
CA LEU A 40 -0.43 14.28 21.13
C LEU A 40 -0.11 12.85 20.69
N MET A 41 0.04 11.91 21.63
CA MET A 41 0.42 10.53 21.30
C MET A 41 -0.64 9.78 20.47
N LEU A 42 -1.93 10.04 20.69
CA LEU A 42 -3.02 9.40 19.94
C LEU A 42 -3.09 9.88 18.47
N SER A 43 -2.68 11.13 18.20
CA SER A 43 -2.68 11.69 16.86
C SER A 43 -1.55 11.13 15.98
N LEU A 44 -0.40 10.74 16.56
CA LEU A 44 0.71 10.21 15.78
C LEU A 44 0.42 8.83 15.19
N GLY A 45 -0.37 8.00 15.89
CA GLY A 45 -0.73 6.65 15.44
C GLY A 45 -1.60 6.67 14.18
N THR A 46 -2.65 7.49 14.18
CA THR A 46 -3.58 7.60 13.04
C THR A 46 -2.92 8.21 11.79
N GLN A 47 -2.01 9.15 11.99
CA GLN A 47 -1.23 9.75 10.89
C GLN A 47 -0.28 8.73 10.25
N ARG A 48 0.33 7.84 11.05
CA ARG A 48 1.17 6.75 10.51
C ARG A 48 0.36 5.76 9.70
N GLU A 49 -0.77 5.30 10.22
CA GLU A 49 -1.64 4.36 9.50
C GLU A 49 -2.08 4.95 8.15
N THR A 50 -2.57 6.19 8.17
CA THR A 50 -2.96 6.91 6.96
C THR A 50 -1.81 7.02 5.96
N ALA A 51 -0.59 7.29 6.44
CA ALA A 51 0.59 7.36 5.59
C ALA A 51 0.94 6.00 4.96
N THR A 52 0.84 4.91 5.72
CA THR A 52 1.07 3.54 5.23
C THR A 52 0.06 3.15 4.16
N THR A 53 -1.24 3.40 4.39
CA THR A 53 -2.30 3.15 3.41
C THR A 53 -2.12 3.98 2.13
N GLN A 54 -1.67 5.23 2.25
CA GLN A 54 -1.35 6.06 1.09
C GLN A 54 -0.13 5.55 0.33
N GLU A 55 0.89 5.04 1.03
CA GLU A 55 2.06 4.44 0.41
C GLU A 55 1.69 3.18 -0.37
N ALA A 56 0.84 2.30 0.20
CA ALA A 56 0.32 1.14 -0.49
C ALA A 56 -0.46 1.53 -1.76
N GLN A 57 -1.30 2.56 -1.70
CA GLN A 57 -1.99 3.07 -2.90
C GLN A 57 -0.98 3.56 -3.95
N ARG A 58 0.06 4.31 -3.57
CA ARG A 58 1.10 4.75 -4.51
C ARG A 58 1.86 3.59 -5.13
N GLN A 59 2.14 2.54 -4.35
CA GLN A 59 2.76 1.32 -4.86
C GLN A 59 1.85 0.61 -5.86
N LEU A 60 0.55 0.49 -5.58
CA LEU A 60 -0.44 -0.06 -6.52
C LEU A 60 -0.46 0.73 -7.83
N GLU A 61 -0.47 2.06 -7.78
CA GLU A 61 -0.39 2.91 -8.97
C GLU A 61 0.91 2.67 -9.76
N ASN A 62 2.06 2.59 -9.08
CA ASN A 62 3.35 2.29 -9.72
C ASN A 62 3.36 0.89 -10.38
N ILE A 63 2.81 -0.12 -9.70
CA ILE A 63 2.66 -1.48 -10.23
C ILE A 63 1.79 -1.46 -11.49
N ARG A 64 0.67 -0.73 -11.48
CA ARG A 64 -0.22 -0.58 -12.64
C ARG A 64 0.54 0.00 -13.84
N GLU A 65 1.34 1.04 -13.64
CA GLU A 65 2.15 1.63 -14.70
C GLU A 65 3.22 0.66 -15.21
N ALA A 66 3.88 -0.11 -14.32
CA ALA A 66 4.85 -1.14 -14.72
C ALA A 66 4.20 -2.27 -15.53
N VAL A 67 3.01 -2.73 -15.12
CA VAL A 67 2.21 -3.75 -15.85
C VAL A 67 1.83 -3.25 -17.24
N ILE A 68 1.38 -1.99 -17.36
CA ILE A 68 1.09 -1.36 -18.65
C ILE A 68 2.37 -1.23 -19.48
N GLY A 69 3.47 -0.76 -18.90
CA GLY A 69 4.76 -0.62 -19.57
C GLY A 69 5.28 -1.95 -20.11
N PHE A 70 5.13 -3.03 -19.33
CA PHE A 70 5.44 -4.38 -19.78
C PHE A 70 4.62 -4.76 -21.02
N ALA A 71 3.33 -4.44 -21.06
CA ALA A 71 2.50 -4.70 -22.24
C ALA A 71 2.91 -3.89 -23.47
N LEU A 72 3.30 -2.63 -23.29
CA LEU A 72 3.82 -1.81 -24.38
C LEU A 72 5.13 -2.37 -24.95
N ALA A 73 5.99 -2.96 -24.12
CA ALA A 73 7.22 -3.60 -24.57
C ALA A 73 6.93 -4.96 -25.24
N ASN A 74 6.17 -5.82 -24.57
CA ASN A 74 6.07 -7.25 -24.87
C ASN A 74 4.82 -7.65 -25.67
N GLY A 75 3.87 -6.74 -25.88
CA GLY A 75 2.62 -7.05 -26.58
C GLY A 75 1.60 -7.83 -25.76
N ARG A 76 1.86 -8.08 -24.47
CA ARG A 76 1.00 -8.85 -23.56
C ARG A 76 1.18 -8.35 -22.12
N LEU A 77 0.18 -8.54 -21.26
CA LEU A 77 0.35 -8.36 -19.82
C LEU A 77 1.35 -9.40 -19.26
N PRO A 78 2.08 -9.06 -18.18
CA PRO A 78 2.93 -10.01 -17.49
C PRO A 78 2.08 -11.12 -16.87
N CYS A 79 2.58 -12.35 -16.90
CA CYS A 79 1.94 -13.48 -16.23
C CYS A 79 2.20 -13.41 -14.72
N PRO A 80 1.28 -13.88 -13.86
CA PRO A 80 1.52 -13.92 -12.41
C PRO A 80 2.76 -14.73 -12.06
N ALA A 81 3.43 -14.34 -10.98
CA ALA A 81 4.46 -15.16 -10.35
C ALA A 81 3.81 -16.19 -9.41
N LEU A 82 4.50 -17.32 -9.21
CA LEU A 82 4.04 -18.36 -8.31
C LEU A 82 4.15 -17.88 -6.85
N SER A 83 3.03 -17.85 -6.14
CA SER A 83 2.92 -17.28 -4.79
C SER A 83 3.59 -18.13 -3.71
N THR A 84 3.73 -19.43 -3.95
CA THR A 84 4.23 -20.42 -2.98
C THR A 84 5.76 -20.52 -2.92
N LEU A 85 6.47 -19.84 -3.81
CA LEU A 85 7.93 -19.84 -3.79
C LEU A 85 8.45 -18.92 -2.69
N ALA A 86 9.37 -19.42 -1.86
CA ALA A 86 10.15 -18.56 -0.98
C ALA A 86 11.02 -17.60 -1.79
N ASN A 87 11.27 -16.40 -1.28
CA ASN A 87 12.08 -15.38 -1.93
C ASN A 87 13.56 -15.76 -2.12
N THR A 88 14.00 -16.86 -1.53
CA THR A 88 15.31 -17.48 -1.77
C THR A 88 15.35 -18.35 -3.04
N ASP A 89 14.20 -18.69 -3.62
CA ASP A 89 14.12 -19.40 -4.90
C ASP A 89 14.47 -18.46 -6.06
N SER A 90 15.25 -18.95 -7.03
CA SER A 90 15.69 -18.16 -8.18
C SER A 90 14.55 -17.75 -9.13
N ASN A 91 13.40 -18.42 -9.05
CA ASN A 91 12.19 -18.15 -9.80
C ASN A 91 11.17 -17.30 -9.02
N ALA A 92 11.43 -16.98 -7.75
CA ALA A 92 10.54 -16.11 -6.99
C ALA A 92 10.41 -14.74 -7.68
N GLY A 93 9.16 -14.28 -7.83
CA GLY A 93 8.85 -13.01 -8.48
C GLY A 93 9.02 -12.98 -10.00
N ARG A 94 9.37 -14.12 -10.63
CA ARG A 94 9.39 -14.24 -12.10
C ARG A 94 8.03 -14.68 -12.61
N GLU A 95 7.65 -14.14 -13.76
CA GLU A 95 6.40 -14.50 -14.43
C GLU A 95 6.30 -16.01 -14.73
N ASN A 96 5.13 -16.59 -14.47
CA ASN A 96 4.81 -17.97 -14.79
C ASN A 96 3.50 -18.02 -15.61
N CYS A 97 3.64 -18.22 -16.91
CA CYS A 97 2.52 -18.16 -17.85
C CYS A 97 1.60 -19.38 -17.87
N THR A 98 1.81 -20.36 -16.97
CA THR A 98 0.80 -21.39 -16.71
C THR A 98 -0.28 -20.92 -15.72
N LEU A 99 -0.08 -19.76 -15.09
CA LEU A 99 -0.96 -19.21 -14.07
C LEU A 99 -1.83 -18.06 -14.61
N GLN A 100 -3.04 -17.96 -14.08
CA GLN A 100 -3.89 -16.75 -14.17
C GLN A 100 -4.00 -16.03 -12.83
N HIS A 101 -3.75 -16.74 -11.72
CA HIS A 101 -3.73 -16.21 -10.36
C HIS A 101 -2.37 -16.47 -9.74
N GLY A 102 -1.91 -15.50 -8.97
CA GLY A 102 -0.67 -15.62 -8.19
C GLY A 102 -0.38 -14.30 -7.50
N VAL A 103 0.89 -13.93 -7.49
CA VAL A 103 1.36 -12.64 -6.97
C VAL A 103 1.95 -11.81 -8.11
N VAL A 104 2.06 -10.50 -7.89
CA VAL A 104 2.71 -9.58 -8.84
C VAL A 104 4.10 -10.13 -9.17
N PRO A 105 4.51 -10.25 -10.45
CA PRO A 105 5.83 -10.75 -10.79
C PRO A 105 6.89 -9.65 -10.60
N TRP A 106 7.19 -9.33 -9.34
CA TRP A 106 8.00 -8.17 -8.96
C TRP A 106 9.41 -8.21 -9.54
N ALA A 107 10.04 -9.39 -9.62
CA ALA A 107 11.37 -9.54 -10.19
C ALA A 107 11.38 -9.35 -11.72
N THR A 108 10.33 -9.79 -12.42
CA THR A 108 10.14 -9.52 -13.85
C THR A 108 9.91 -8.03 -14.11
N LEU A 109 9.16 -7.35 -13.25
CA LEU A 109 8.76 -5.96 -13.43
C LEU A 109 9.75 -4.94 -12.84
N GLY A 110 10.79 -5.38 -12.11
CA GLY A 110 11.74 -4.50 -11.44
C GLY A 110 11.14 -3.73 -10.26
N LEU A 111 10.22 -4.36 -9.54
CA LEU A 111 9.48 -3.79 -8.41
C LEU A 111 9.94 -4.40 -7.08
N THR A 112 9.52 -3.78 -5.98
CA THR A 112 9.65 -4.36 -4.63
C THR A 112 8.69 -5.56 -4.48
N GLU A 113 9.12 -6.55 -3.69
CA GLU A 113 8.35 -7.79 -3.49
C GLU A 113 7.06 -7.58 -2.69
N SER A 114 7.14 -6.75 -1.65
CA SER A 114 6.08 -6.60 -0.65
C SER A 114 5.47 -5.20 -0.65
N ASP A 115 4.23 -5.14 -0.19
CA ASP A 115 3.54 -3.93 0.22
C ASP A 115 4.11 -3.37 1.55
N PRO A 116 3.64 -2.20 2.04
CA PRO A 116 4.18 -1.58 3.26
C PRO A 116 4.03 -2.41 4.54
N TRP A 117 3.12 -3.40 4.56
CA TRP A 117 2.92 -4.31 5.69
C TRP A 117 3.73 -5.60 5.56
N GLY A 118 4.51 -5.74 4.48
CA GLY A 118 5.42 -6.87 4.26
C GLY A 118 4.79 -8.02 3.48
N ASN A 119 3.56 -7.88 2.99
CA ASN A 119 2.84 -8.92 2.27
C ASN A 119 3.04 -8.77 0.76
N ARG A 120 3.07 -9.88 0.03
CA ARG A 120 3.05 -9.86 -1.44
C ARG A 120 1.67 -9.44 -1.93
N LEU A 121 1.67 -8.70 -3.03
CA LEU A 121 0.43 -8.28 -3.68
C LEU A 121 -0.10 -9.40 -4.56
N THR A 122 -1.36 -9.80 -4.35
CA THR A 122 -2.05 -10.77 -5.21
C THR A 122 -2.26 -10.16 -6.58
N TYR A 123 -2.11 -10.97 -7.63
CA TYR A 123 -2.29 -10.54 -9.01
C TYR A 123 -3.08 -11.58 -9.81
N TYR A 124 -4.11 -11.07 -10.48
CA TYR A 124 -4.86 -11.77 -11.48
C TYR A 124 -4.56 -11.20 -12.86
N ALA A 125 -4.40 -12.08 -13.86
CA ALA A 125 -4.37 -11.69 -15.26
C ALA A 125 -5.09 -12.71 -16.14
N HIS A 126 -5.97 -12.20 -17.00
CA HIS A 126 -6.73 -13.02 -17.93
C HIS A 126 -5.83 -13.60 -19.02
N SER A 127 -5.99 -14.89 -19.32
CA SER A 127 -5.09 -15.64 -20.22
C SER A 127 -5.03 -15.07 -21.64
N LEU A 128 -6.12 -14.47 -22.15
CA LEU A 128 -6.08 -13.79 -23.46
C LEU A 128 -5.14 -12.58 -23.49
N PHE A 129 -4.89 -11.95 -22.34
CA PHE A 129 -3.99 -10.80 -22.24
C PHE A 129 -2.56 -11.20 -21.87
N THR A 130 -2.32 -12.40 -21.35
CA THR A 130 -0.98 -12.91 -20.99
C THR A 130 -0.44 -13.94 -21.98
N ALA A 131 -1.23 -14.35 -22.96
CA ALA A 131 -0.84 -15.31 -24.00
C ALA A 131 0.42 -14.87 -24.76
N SER A 132 1.14 -15.83 -25.34
CA SER A 132 2.24 -15.55 -26.26
C SER A 132 1.74 -14.73 -27.46
N VAL A 133 2.57 -13.80 -27.93
CA VAL A 133 2.24 -13.01 -29.12
C VAL A 133 2.35 -13.90 -30.35
N PRO A 134 1.28 -14.05 -31.16
CA PRO A 134 1.32 -14.85 -32.38
C PRO A 134 2.36 -14.33 -33.38
N ALA A 135 2.92 -15.23 -34.19
CA ALA A 135 3.88 -14.84 -35.22
C ALA A 135 3.26 -13.82 -36.19
N GLY A 136 3.97 -12.69 -36.41
CA GLY A 136 3.50 -11.59 -37.25
C GLY A 136 2.53 -10.61 -36.57
N ALA A 137 2.09 -10.89 -35.34
CA ALA A 137 1.34 -9.94 -34.52
C ALA A 137 2.29 -9.11 -33.65
N LEU A 138 1.81 -7.95 -33.20
CA LEU A 138 2.53 -7.09 -32.25
C LEU A 138 2.01 -7.21 -30.81
N ALA A 139 0.84 -7.83 -30.63
CA ALA A 139 0.20 -8.08 -29.35
C ALA A 139 -0.55 -9.42 -29.31
N SER A 140 -0.76 -9.96 -28.12
CA SER A 140 -1.50 -11.21 -27.90
C SER A 140 -3.03 -11.03 -27.88
N PHE A 141 -3.48 -9.78 -27.83
CA PHE A 141 -4.89 -9.39 -27.76
C PHE A 141 -5.22 -8.32 -28.81
N THR A 142 -6.50 -8.03 -29.00
CA THR A 142 -7.02 -7.06 -29.97
C THR A 142 -7.89 -6.01 -29.28
N LEU A 143 -8.36 -5.00 -30.04
CA LEU A 143 -9.35 -4.03 -29.56
C LEU A 143 -10.66 -4.69 -29.08
N ASN A 144 -11.01 -5.86 -29.61
CA ASN A 144 -12.24 -6.60 -29.27
C ASN A 144 -12.05 -7.59 -28.12
N THR A 145 -10.81 -7.88 -27.71
CA THR A 145 -10.56 -8.82 -26.60
C THR A 145 -11.15 -8.25 -25.31
N GLN A 146 -12.01 -9.02 -24.65
CA GLN A 146 -12.60 -8.67 -23.36
C GLN A 146 -11.86 -9.40 -22.24
N GLY A 147 -11.65 -8.70 -21.12
CA GLY A 147 -11.32 -9.37 -19.87
C GLY A 147 -12.58 -10.00 -19.27
N ASN A 148 -12.44 -10.66 -18.12
CA ASN A 148 -13.54 -11.33 -17.44
C ASN A 148 -13.57 -11.08 -15.93
N ALA A 149 -12.60 -10.32 -15.39
CA ALA A 149 -12.65 -9.97 -13.98
C ALA A 149 -13.65 -8.84 -13.72
N ALA A 150 -14.28 -8.91 -12.56
CA ALA A 150 -15.22 -7.92 -12.06
C ALA A 150 -14.83 -7.46 -10.66
N ILE A 151 -15.03 -6.18 -10.38
CA ILE A 151 -14.96 -5.59 -9.05
C ILE A 151 -16.38 -5.36 -8.57
N LYS A 152 -16.69 -5.82 -7.36
CA LYS A 152 -17.97 -5.64 -6.69
C LYS A 152 -17.83 -4.78 -5.44
N ASP A 153 -18.95 -4.23 -4.99
CA ASP A 153 -19.04 -3.48 -3.73
C ASP A 153 -19.18 -4.37 -2.49
N ALA A 154 -19.51 -5.66 -2.67
CA ALA A 154 -19.56 -6.69 -1.62
C ALA A 154 -19.47 -8.10 -2.23
N ALA A 155 -19.02 -9.07 -1.43
CA ALA A 155 -18.99 -10.48 -1.81
C ALA A 155 -20.40 -11.04 -2.01
N GLY A 156 -20.53 -12.03 -2.90
CA GLY A 156 -21.82 -12.65 -3.24
C GLY A 156 -22.71 -11.76 -4.12
N ALA A 157 -23.78 -11.20 -3.53
CA ALA A 157 -24.84 -10.48 -4.26
C ALA A 157 -24.55 -8.99 -4.51
N GLY A 158 -23.31 -8.54 -4.32
CA GLY A 158 -22.88 -7.18 -4.65
C GLY A 158 -23.01 -6.85 -6.13
N TYR A 159 -23.05 -5.55 -6.43
CA TYR A 159 -23.14 -5.01 -7.78
C TYR A 159 -21.74 -4.80 -8.38
N ASP A 160 -21.61 -5.05 -9.68
CA ASP A 160 -20.38 -4.77 -10.40
C ASP A 160 -20.12 -3.25 -10.47
N THR A 161 -19.04 -2.81 -9.87
CA THR A 161 -18.51 -1.43 -9.97
C THR A 161 -17.53 -1.29 -11.13
N ALA A 162 -16.91 -2.39 -11.55
CA ALA A 162 -16.13 -2.51 -12.78
C ALA A 162 -16.20 -3.94 -13.34
N SER A 163 -16.14 -4.09 -14.66
CA SER A 163 -16.26 -5.39 -15.33
C SER A 163 -15.39 -5.48 -16.58
N ALA A 164 -15.29 -6.70 -17.13
CA ALA A 164 -14.47 -7.02 -18.30
C ALA A 164 -12.97 -6.66 -18.13
N LEU A 165 -12.47 -6.76 -16.90
CA LEU A 165 -11.11 -6.37 -16.55
C LEU A 165 -10.10 -7.45 -16.96
N PRO A 166 -8.98 -7.06 -17.60
CA PRO A 166 -7.93 -7.99 -17.99
C PRO A 166 -7.00 -8.38 -16.84
N ALA A 167 -6.89 -7.53 -15.81
CA ALA A 167 -6.04 -7.80 -14.65
C ALA A 167 -6.44 -6.96 -13.43
N VAL A 168 -6.20 -7.54 -12.24
CA VAL A 168 -6.49 -6.96 -10.92
C VAL A 168 -5.28 -7.20 -10.01
N ILE A 169 -4.89 -6.20 -9.23
CA ILE A 169 -3.85 -6.27 -8.21
C ILE A 169 -4.51 -5.97 -6.86
N VAL A 170 -4.19 -6.75 -5.83
CA VAL A 170 -4.70 -6.59 -4.47
C VAL A 170 -3.53 -6.47 -3.49
N SER A 171 -3.55 -5.43 -2.64
CA SER A 171 -2.85 -5.40 -1.36
C SER A 171 -3.86 -5.74 -0.26
N HIS A 172 -3.50 -6.66 0.63
CA HIS A 172 -4.40 -7.18 1.68
C HIS A 172 -4.41 -6.31 2.96
N GLY A 173 -3.89 -5.08 2.86
CA GLY A 173 -3.93 -4.12 3.95
C GLY A 173 -3.12 -4.50 5.20
N ALA A 174 -3.49 -3.83 6.30
CA ALA A 174 -2.90 -4.01 7.63
C ALA A 174 -3.38 -5.29 8.32
N ARG A 175 -4.52 -5.86 7.91
CA ARG A 175 -5.06 -7.13 8.38
C ARG A 175 -4.97 -8.17 7.26
N PRO A 176 -3.76 -8.74 7.01
CA PRO A 176 -3.42 -9.41 5.76
C PRO A 176 -3.95 -10.86 5.67
N SER A 177 -5.15 -11.12 6.17
CA SER A 177 -5.75 -12.44 6.10
C SER A 177 -5.98 -12.81 4.63
N GLY A 178 -5.37 -13.89 4.16
CA GLY A 178 -5.39 -14.30 2.75
C GLY A 178 -4.19 -13.83 1.93
N ALA A 179 -3.34 -12.96 2.48
CA ALA A 179 -2.13 -12.49 1.81
C ALA A 179 -1.04 -13.56 1.75
N TRP A 180 -0.10 -13.38 0.82
CA TRP A 180 1.08 -14.23 0.68
C TRP A 180 2.31 -13.57 1.29
N LEU A 181 3.11 -14.34 2.03
CA LEU A 181 4.35 -13.86 2.62
C LEU A 181 5.57 -14.16 1.72
N PRO A 182 6.69 -13.45 1.90
CA PRO A 182 7.94 -13.70 1.14
C PRO A 182 8.48 -15.12 1.26
N ASN A 183 8.13 -15.86 2.32
CA ASN A 183 8.50 -17.26 2.48
C ASN A 183 7.63 -18.24 1.66
N GLY A 184 6.63 -17.76 0.93
CA GLY A 184 5.71 -18.57 0.13
C GLY A 184 4.52 -19.15 0.90
N SER A 185 4.34 -18.82 2.18
CA SER A 185 3.14 -19.21 2.95
C SER A 185 2.01 -18.19 2.78
N GLN A 186 0.76 -18.67 2.78
CA GLN A 186 -0.42 -17.81 2.81
C GLN A 186 -0.91 -17.64 4.25
N ILE A 187 -1.31 -16.43 4.62
CA ILE A 187 -1.91 -16.13 5.91
C ILE A 187 -3.35 -16.65 5.88
N ALA A 188 -3.69 -17.55 6.80
CA ALA A 188 -5.04 -18.11 6.89
C ALA A 188 -6.02 -17.14 7.58
N GLY A 189 -7.32 -17.42 7.45
CA GLY A 189 -8.36 -16.72 8.21
C GLY A 189 -9.11 -15.62 7.48
N ALA A 190 -8.87 -15.43 6.18
CA ALA A 190 -9.66 -14.52 5.36
C ALA A 190 -11.15 -14.93 5.42
N SER A 191 -12.05 -13.95 5.54
CA SER A 191 -13.49 -14.19 5.59
C SER A 191 -14.26 -13.05 4.94
N GLY A 192 -15.51 -13.30 4.53
CA GLY A 192 -16.34 -12.28 3.88
C GLY A 192 -15.67 -11.69 2.64
N ASP A 193 -15.60 -10.36 2.59
CA ASP A 193 -15.05 -9.61 1.46
C ASP A 193 -13.53 -9.82 1.28
N GLU A 194 -12.75 -9.95 2.37
CA GLU A 194 -11.31 -10.26 2.32
C GLU A 194 -11.07 -11.68 1.75
N ALA A 195 -11.97 -12.63 2.03
CA ALA A 195 -11.88 -13.98 1.44
C ALA A 195 -12.17 -13.97 -0.07
N GLU A 196 -13.02 -13.05 -0.55
CA GLU A 196 -13.27 -12.92 -1.98
C GLU A 196 -12.00 -12.48 -2.72
N ASN A 197 -11.27 -11.52 -2.15
CA ASN A 197 -10.01 -11.03 -2.71
C ASN A 197 -8.82 -12.00 -2.58
N ALA A 198 -8.91 -12.97 -1.67
CA ALA A 198 -7.91 -14.01 -1.48
C ALA A 198 -8.19 -15.29 -2.28
N ASN A 199 -9.38 -15.41 -2.88
CA ASN A 199 -9.75 -16.59 -3.64
C ASN A 199 -9.21 -16.53 -5.08
N ALA A 200 -9.16 -17.67 -5.77
CA ALA A 200 -8.64 -17.77 -7.13
C ALA A 200 -9.75 -17.71 -8.19
N ASN A 201 -10.80 -16.91 -7.95
CA ASN A 201 -11.88 -16.66 -8.91
C ASN A 201 -11.74 -15.25 -9.54
N THR A 202 -12.63 -14.89 -10.47
CA THR A 202 -12.54 -13.63 -11.23
C THR A 202 -13.40 -12.49 -10.67
N THR A 203 -13.90 -12.63 -9.44
CA THR A 203 -14.67 -11.61 -8.72
C THR A 203 -13.82 -11.10 -7.58
N PHE A 204 -13.74 -9.78 -7.47
CA PHE A 204 -13.01 -9.11 -6.40
C PHE A 204 -13.94 -8.09 -5.74
N VAL A 205 -13.64 -7.72 -4.50
CA VAL A 205 -14.42 -6.74 -3.74
C VAL A 205 -13.54 -5.52 -3.47
N ALA A 206 -14.08 -4.32 -3.73
CA ALA A 206 -13.47 -3.07 -3.36
C ALA A 206 -14.51 -2.09 -2.85
N HIS A 207 -14.33 -1.62 -1.62
CA HIS A 207 -15.13 -0.55 -1.03
C HIS A 207 -14.30 0.20 0.03
N ALA A 208 -14.91 1.22 0.66
CA ALA A 208 -14.24 1.97 1.72
C ALA A 208 -13.87 1.05 2.90
N PRO A 209 -12.72 1.27 3.58
CA PRO A 209 -12.31 0.41 4.68
C PRO A 209 -13.34 0.33 5.80
N THR A 210 -13.50 -0.86 6.37
CA THR A 210 -14.34 -1.15 7.52
C THR A 210 -13.51 -1.89 8.58
N PRO A 211 -14.03 -2.13 9.80
CA PRO A 211 -13.30 -2.93 10.79
C PRO A 211 -12.97 -4.37 10.35
N THR A 212 -13.60 -4.86 9.29
CA THR A 212 -13.45 -6.22 8.75
C THR A 212 -12.99 -6.24 7.29
N PHE A 213 -12.63 -5.08 6.70
CA PHE A 213 -12.13 -4.99 5.33
C PHE A 213 -11.16 -3.81 5.17
N ASP A 214 -9.92 -4.07 4.75
CA ASP A 214 -8.90 -3.05 4.49
C ASP A 214 -8.06 -3.32 3.23
N ASP A 215 -8.50 -4.26 2.39
CA ASP A 215 -7.87 -4.52 1.11
C ASP A 215 -7.92 -3.28 0.21
N GLN A 216 -6.81 -3.03 -0.48
CA GLN A 216 -6.69 -1.99 -1.49
C GLN A 216 -6.47 -2.63 -2.85
N LEU A 217 -7.31 -2.26 -3.81
CA LEU A 217 -7.29 -2.82 -5.14
C LEU A 217 -6.97 -1.75 -6.17
N ILE A 218 -6.26 -2.18 -7.21
CA ILE A 218 -6.15 -1.44 -8.46
C ILE A 218 -6.27 -2.43 -9.61
N TRP A 219 -6.82 -1.97 -10.73
CA TRP A 219 -7.01 -2.81 -11.89
C TRP A 219 -6.59 -2.11 -13.17
N ILE A 220 -6.35 -2.92 -14.19
CA ILE A 220 -6.01 -2.42 -15.52
C ILE A 220 -7.30 -2.09 -16.24
N VAL A 221 -7.56 -0.81 -16.47
CA VAL A 221 -8.76 -0.37 -17.22
C VAL A 221 -8.59 -0.73 -18.70
N PRO A 222 -9.51 -1.51 -19.31
CA PRO A 222 -9.35 -2.03 -20.68
C PRO A 222 -9.17 -0.91 -21.72
N ALA A 223 -9.92 0.18 -21.60
CA ALA A 223 -9.85 1.30 -22.53
C ALA A 223 -8.50 2.02 -22.47
N ILE A 224 -7.95 2.21 -21.26
CA ILE A 224 -6.65 2.86 -21.06
C ILE A 224 -5.53 1.98 -21.62
N LEU A 225 -5.53 0.67 -21.31
CA LEU A 225 -4.55 -0.27 -21.84
C LEU A 225 -4.57 -0.26 -23.37
N LYS A 226 -5.74 -0.44 -23.98
CA LYS A 226 -5.89 -0.50 -25.44
C LYS A 226 -5.47 0.81 -26.11
N SER A 227 -5.87 1.97 -25.56
CA SER A 227 -5.47 3.28 -26.09
C SER A 227 -3.95 3.47 -26.09
N ARG A 228 -3.27 3.09 -25.00
CA ARG A 228 -1.80 3.16 -24.93
C ARG A 228 -1.12 2.19 -25.89
N MET A 229 -1.69 1.00 -26.07
CA MET A 229 -1.20 0.00 -27.03
C MET A 229 -1.34 0.49 -28.48
N VAL A 230 -2.45 1.16 -28.83
CA VAL A 230 -2.63 1.82 -30.15
C VAL A 230 -1.60 2.93 -30.33
N ALA A 231 -1.40 3.79 -29.33
CA ALA A 231 -0.42 4.87 -29.39
C ALA A 231 1.03 4.35 -29.58
N ALA A 232 1.34 3.17 -29.04
CA ALA A 232 2.61 2.49 -29.22
C ALA A 232 2.71 1.67 -30.53
N GLY A 233 1.68 1.69 -31.37
CA GLY A 233 1.62 0.92 -32.62
C GLY A 233 1.53 -0.60 -32.43
N LYS A 234 1.18 -1.06 -31.22
CA LYS A 234 1.00 -2.50 -30.92
C LYS A 234 -0.38 -3.01 -31.35
N LEU A 235 -1.37 -2.12 -31.39
CA LEU A 235 -2.72 -2.37 -31.89
C LEU A 235 -3.04 -1.41 -33.05
N PRO A 236 -3.89 -1.83 -34.00
CA PRO A 236 -4.35 -0.97 -35.09
C PRO A 236 -5.26 0.17 -34.62
#